data_AF-A0A7S0YWZ7-F1
#
_entry.id   AF-A0A7S0YWZ7-F1
#
_cell.length_a   1.000
_cell.length_b   1.000
_cell.length_c   1.000
_cell.angle_alpha   90.00
_cell.angle_beta   90.00
_cell.angle_gamma   90.00
#
_symmetry.space_group_name_H-M   'P 1'
#
loop_
_entity.id
_entity.type
_entity.pdbx_description
1 polymer ?
#
loop_
_entity_poly.entity_id
_entity_poly.type
_entity_poly.pdbx_seq_one_letter_code
_entity_poly.pdbx_strand_id
1 'polypeptide(L)'
;QVEGGRGNSSRAFAMGERPFSEEALKDICIWALDYCLDTYGHVPGFDGVGMEGLDIGDSDGEDGPERIYPWSGELTRGDALMSKDPRTNGDITAAIACYQRALGMISREEHPPEWGECQLSLGCAHVELEEEGEAREDSFDMAIQHLNAALEVLGPATFPHEYGECHNQLGTVYLERMRGNPPDNVAAAIESLHKCLEVFSDQDYPQERAEVQEKLQDAYQEATGLIEDAEVAEHYGDYVDEF
;
A
#
# COMPACT_ATOMS: atom_id res chain seq x y z
N GLN A 1 42.04 -41.70 44.65
CA GLN A 1 41.77 -41.76 43.20
C GLN A 1 40.38 -42.36 43.03
N VAL A 2 39.32 -41.73 42.53
CA VAL A 2 39.05 -40.37 42.04
C VAL A 2 37.55 -40.09 42.33
N GLU A 3 37.24 -38.82 42.55
CA GLU A 3 35.95 -38.09 42.56
C GLU A 3 34.88 -38.65 41.57
N GLY A 4 33.58 -38.63 41.82
CA GLY A 4 32.72 -37.47 42.12
C GLY A 4 32.01 -37.01 40.84
N GLY A 5 30.70 -37.27 40.70
CA GLY A 5 29.95 -36.79 39.53
C GLY A 5 28.45 -37.10 39.59
N ARG A 6 27.66 -36.12 40.06
CA ARG A 6 26.20 -36.09 39.97
C ARG A 6 25.81 -35.88 38.50
N GLY A 7 24.93 -36.72 37.96
CA GLY A 7 24.29 -36.52 36.66
C GLY A 7 22.77 -36.53 36.86
N ASN A 8 22.20 -35.34 36.99
CA ASN A 8 20.76 -35.12 37.07
C ASN A 8 20.09 -35.57 35.76
N SER A 9 18.94 -36.19 35.93
CA SER A 9 17.94 -36.51 34.92
C SER A 9 17.50 -35.28 34.12
N SER A 10 17.59 -35.35 32.79
CA SER A 10 16.83 -34.48 31.88
C SER A 10 16.13 -35.34 30.84
N ARG A 11 14.82 -35.49 31.05
CA ARG A 11 13.83 -35.92 30.06
C ARG A 11 13.91 -34.98 28.86
N ALA A 12 14.34 -35.47 27.71
CA ALA A 12 14.18 -34.75 26.45
C ALA A 12 12.69 -34.77 26.07
N PHE A 13 12.03 -33.62 26.16
CA PHE A 13 10.75 -33.36 25.51
C PHE A 13 11.02 -33.26 24.01
N ALA A 14 10.48 -34.20 23.22
CA ALA A 14 10.41 -34.08 21.79
C ALA A 14 9.31 -33.06 21.44
N MET A 15 9.69 -31.81 21.14
CA MET A 15 8.84 -30.91 20.37
C MET A 15 9.24 -31.06 18.90
N GLY A 16 8.26 -31.45 18.08
CA GLY A 16 8.43 -31.60 16.65
C GLY A 16 8.47 -30.24 15.97
N GLU A 17 9.66 -29.69 15.80
CA GLU A 17 9.92 -28.68 14.77
C GLU A 17 10.16 -29.43 13.46
N ARG A 18 9.28 -29.23 12.47
CA ARG A 18 9.59 -29.68 11.11
C ARG A 18 10.68 -28.72 10.60
N PRO A 19 11.84 -29.20 10.13
CA PRO A 19 12.79 -28.32 9.48
C PRO A 19 12.12 -27.68 8.27
N PHE A 20 12.31 -26.37 8.10
CA PHE A 20 11.90 -25.65 6.89
C PHE A 20 12.42 -26.40 5.65
N SER A 21 11.62 -26.43 4.57
CA SER A 21 12.10 -27.01 3.31
C SER A 21 13.32 -26.25 2.83
N GLU A 22 14.18 -26.92 2.06
CA GLU A 22 15.39 -26.29 1.51
C GLU A 22 15.07 -25.05 0.65
N GLU A 23 13.87 -25.01 0.06
CA GLU A 23 13.33 -23.83 -0.63
C GLU A 23 12.96 -22.70 0.34
N ALA A 24 12.27 -22.99 1.44
CA ALA A 24 11.95 -21.98 2.44
C ALA A 24 13.21 -21.37 3.08
N LEU A 25 14.27 -22.16 3.27
CA LEU A 25 15.57 -21.66 3.73
C LEU A 25 16.26 -20.78 2.68
N LYS A 26 16.11 -21.07 1.38
CA LYS A 26 16.64 -20.24 0.30
C LYS A 26 15.91 -18.91 0.23
N ASP A 27 14.59 -18.92 0.38
CA ASP A 27 13.76 -17.71 0.36
C ASP A 27 14.08 -16.79 1.55
N ILE A 28 14.28 -17.36 2.74
CA ILE A 28 14.73 -16.61 3.93
C ILE A 28 16.12 -15.99 3.72
N CYS A 29 17.06 -16.73 3.12
CA CYS A 29 18.40 -16.23 2.84
C CYS A 29 18.41 -15.13 1.77
N ILE A 30 17.58 -15.26 0.73
CA ILE A 30 17.43 -14.24 -0.32
C ILE A 30 16.83 -12.97 0.29
N TRP A 31 15.79 -13.11 1.10
CA TRP A 31 15.16 -11.99 1.80
C TRP A 31 16.12 -11.27 2.76
N ALA A 32 16.93 -12.02 3.53
CA ALA A 32 17.91 -11.43 4.44
C ALA A 32 19.03 -10.68 3.68
N LEU A 33 19.39 -11.17 2.49
CA LEU A 33 20.35 -10.50 1.61
C LEU A 33 19.77 -9.21 1.04
N ASP A 34 18.53 -9.24 0.56
CA ASP A 34 17.85 -8.05 0.01
C ASP A 34 17.63 -6.98 1.08
N TYR A 35 17.14 -7.36 2.28
CA TYR A 35 16.99 -6.43 3.40
C TYR A 35 18.32 -5.77 3.82
N CYS A 36 19.42 -6.53 3.84
CA CYS A 36 20.74 -5.97 4.15
C CYS A 36 21.23 -5.02 3.06
N LEU A 37 20.99 -5.36 1.79
CA LEU A 37 21.37 -4.52 0.65
C LEU A 37 20.57 -3.22 0.62
N ASP A 38 19.28 -3.26 0.90
CA ASP A 38 18.42 -2.09 0.91
C ASP A 38 18.69 -1.17 2.11
N THR A 39 18.94 -1.76 3.29
CA THR A 39 19.15 -0.98 4.53
C THR A 39 20.56 -0.41 4.64
N TYR A 40 21.58 -1.17 4.20
CA TYR A 40 22.98 -0.83 4.44
C TYR A 40 23.80 -0.60 3.16
N GLY A 41 23.22 -0.82 1.97
CA GLY A 41 23.93 -0.73 0.68
C GLY A 41 25.01 -1.78 0.47
N HIS A 42 25.19 -2.69 1.42
CA HIS A 42 26.14 -3.81 1.41
C HIS A 42 25.69 -4.87 2.41
N VAL A 43 26.12 -6.11 2.25
CA VAL A 43 25.85 -7.19 3.23
C VAL A 43 26.94 -7.14 4.31
N PRO A 44 26.66 -6.74 5.56
CA PRO A 44 27.67 -6.63 6.60
C PRO A 44 28.19 -8.04 6.96
N GLY A 45 29.52 -8.25 6.87
CA GLY A 45 30.18 -9.50 7.26
C GLY A 45 30.53 -10.47 6.12
N PHE A 46 30.32 -10.10 4.85
CA PHE A 46 30.70 -10.93 3.70
C PHE A 46 32.04 -10.53 3.06
N ASP A 47 33.07 -10.33 3.88
CA ASP A 47 34.47 -10.19 3.40
C ASP A 47 35.17 -11.55 3.40
N GLY A 48 34.62 -12.56 2.71
CA GLY A 48 35.36 -13.76 2.31
C GLY A 48 36.12 -14.58 3.37
N VAL A 49 35.94 -14.36 4.68
CA VAL A 49 36.59 -15.14 5.75
C VAL A 49 35.62 -15.37 6.91
N GLY A 50 35.29 -16.65 7.14
CA GLY A 50 34.88 -17.24 8.43
C GLY A 50 33.75 -16.59 9.23
N MET A 51 32.61 -17.28 9.34
CA MET A 51 31.59 -17.02 10.38
C MET A 51 32.15 -17.32 11.78
N GLU A 52 32.90 -16.38 12.35
CA GLU A 52 33.24 -16.34 13.78
C GLU A 52 33.06 -14.89 14.26
N GLY A 53 31.99 -14.63 15.02
CA GLY A 53 31.87 -13.38 15.78
C GLY A 53 30.56 -12.58 15.68
N LEU A 54 29.40 -13.21 15.40
CA LEU A 54 28.12 -12.58 15.77
C LEU A 54 27.91 -12.76 17.27
N ASP A 55 28.39 -11.78 18.04
CA ASP A 55 28.05 -11.58 19.44
C ASP A 55 26.58 -11.15 19.48
N ILE A 56 25.68 -12.12 19.67
CA ILE A 56 24.26 -11.88 19.91
C ILE A 56 24.21 -11.32 21.34
N GLY A 57 24.35 -10.00 21.46
CA GLY A 57 24.28 -9.33 22.73
C GLY A 57 22.98 -9.69 23.44
N ASP A 58 23.10 -10.18 24.67
CA ASP A 58 21.99 -10.33 25.61
C ASP A 58 21.38 -8.94 25.87
N SER A 59 20.45 -8.51 25.01
CA SER A 59 19.60 -7.37 25.30
C SER A 59 18.44 -7.87 26.15
N ASP A 60 18.54 -7.64 27.46
CA ASP A 60 17.45 -7.75 28.44
C ASP A 60 16.34 -6.69 28.20
N GLY A 61 15.97 -6.45 26.94
CA GLY A 61 14.78 -5.70 26.54
C GLY A 61 13.60 -6.65 26.40
N GLU A 62 12.42 -6.27 26.87
CA GLU A 62 11.19 -7.07 26.80
C GLU A 62 10.69 -7.38 25.37
N ASP A 63 11.42 -6.98 24.34
CA ASP A 63 11.12 -7.26 22.96
C ASP A 63 11.87 -8.52 22.50
N GLY A 64 11.14 -9.64 22.46
CA GLY A 64 11.62 -10.89 21.89
C GLY A 64 12.06 -10.74 20.42
N PRO A 65 12.67 -11.79 19.81
CA PRO A 65 13.18 -11.71 18.45
C PRO A 65 12.09 -11.20 17.50
N GLU A 66 12.44 -10.20 16.67
CA GLU A 66 11.53 -9.51 15.73
C GLU A 66 10.54 -10.50 15.11
N ARG A 67 9.25 -10.32 15.41
CA ARG A 67 8.19 -11.18 14.90
C ARG A 67 8.07 -10.95 13.40
N ILE A 68 8.66 -11.84 12.60
CA ILE A 68 8.56 -11.79 11.14
C ILE A 68 7.12 -12.13 10.75
N TYR A 69 6.43 -11.17 10.16
CA TYR A 69 5.04 -11.35 9.73
C TYR A 69 4.97 -11.83 8.27
N PRO A 70 4.26 -12.93 7.96
CA PRO A 70 4.16 -13.45 6.59
C PRO A 70 3.58 -12.47 5.57
N TRP A 71 2.75 -11.51 6.01
CA TRP A 71 2.16 -10.50 5.14
C TRP A 71 3.19 -9.49 4.61
N SER A 72 4.30 -9.24 5.32
CA SER A 72 5.28 -8.24 4.88
C SER A 72 5.95 -8.66 3.57
N GLY A 73 6.27 -9.95 3.40
CA GLY A 73 6.83 -10.47 2.15
C GLY A 73 5.88 -10.35 0.96
N GLU A 74 4.56 -10.48 1.19
CA GLU A 74 3.56 -10.31 0.14
C GLU A 74 3.35 -8.84 -0.23
N LEU A 75 3.43 -7.91 0.74
CA LEU A 75 3.42 -6.47 0.47
C LEU A 75 4.61 -6.07 -0.39
N THR A 76 5.84 -6.41 0.01
CA THR A 76 7.06 -6.09 -0.75
C THR A 76 7.02 -6.67 -2.17
N ARG A 77 6.49 -7.89 -2.32
CA ARG A 77 6.32 -8.50 -3.63
C ARG A 77 5.30 -7.73 -4.48
N GLY A 78 4.20 -7.29 -3.88
CA GLY A 78 3.21 -6.44 -4.54
C GLY A 78 3.84 -5.12 -5.00
N ASP A 79 4.60 -4.45 -4.15
CA ASP A 79 5.24 -3.16 -4.46
C ASP A 79 6.24 -3.30 -5.62
N ALA A 80 7.01 -4.39 -5.64
CA ALA A 80 7.93 -4.70 -6.74
C ALA A 80 7.21 -4.93 -8.08
N LEU A 81 6.00 -5.51 -8.04
CA LEU A 81 5.17 -5.76 -9.22
C LEU A 81 4.41 -4.51 -9.69
N MET A 82 4.12 -3.57 -8.78
CA MET A 82 3.61 -2.24 -9.11
C MET A 82 4.67 -1.37 -9.78
N SER A 83 5.95 -1.57 -9.45
CA SER A 83 7.03 -0.84 -10.07
C SER A 83 7.08 -1.05 -11.59
N LYS A 84 7.09 0.05 -12.35
CA LYS A 84 7.31 0.07 -13.82
C LYS A 84 8.75 -0.21 -14.22
N ASP A 85 9.56 -0.79 -13.34
CA ASP A 85 10.95 -1.16 -13.61
C ASP A 85 10.99 -2.25 -14.70
N PRO A 86 11.74 -2.04 -15.81
CA PRO A 86 11.89 -3.06 -16.84
C PRO A 86 12.44 -4.40 -16.34
N ARG A 87 13.10 -4.42 -15.17
CA ARG A 87 13.67 -5.61 -14.53
C ARG A 87 12.63 -6.46 -13.82
N THR A 88 11.55 -5.87 -13.31
CA THR A 88 10.50 -6.58 -12.56
C THR A 88 9.41 -7.13 -13.47
N ASN A 89 9.35 -6.68 -14.72
CA ASN A 89 8.30 -7.03 -15.70
C ASN A 89 6.91 -6.87 -15.04
N GLY A 90 6.69 -5.68 -14.48
CA GLY A 90 5.55 -5.33 -13.63
C GLY A 90 4.21 -5.89 -14.14
N ASP A 91 3.42 -6.39 -13.21
CA ASP A 91 2.13 -7.02 -13.46
C ASP A 91 1.19 -6.60 -12.33
N ILE A 92 0.39 -5.58 -12.61
CA ILE A 92 -0.55 -4.99 -11.65
C ILE A 92 -1.57 -6.04 -11.18
N THR A 93 -1.97 -6.97 -12.06
CA THR A 93 -2.89 -8.06 -11.67
C THR A 93 -2.23 -8.99 -10.66
N ALA A 94 -0.95 -9.33 -10.87
CA ALA A 94 -0.19 -10.09 -9.90
C ALA A 94 0.07 -9.31 -8.60
N ALA A 95 0.27 -7.99 -8.67
CA ALA A 95 0.41 -7.12 -7.49
C ALA A 95 -0.85 -7.15 -6.63
N ILE A 96 -2.03 -6.97 -7.24
CA ILE A 96 -3.34 -7.09 -6.57
C ILE A 96 -3.45 -8.44 -5.87
N ALA A 97 -3.07 -9.54 -6.53
CA ALA A 97 -3.10 -10.86 -5.93
C ALA A 97 -2.12 -11.03 -4.75
N CYS A 98 -0.99 -10.31 -4.74
CA CYS A 98 -0.07 -10.27 -3.59
C CYS A 98 -0.69 -9.50 -2.43
N TYR A 99 -1.20 -8.29 -2.67
CA TYR A 99 -1.83 -7.48 -1.64
C TYR A 99 -3.09 -8.15 -1.06
N GLN A 100 -3.92 -8.81 -1.87
CA GLN A 100 -5.07 -9.57 -1.36
C GLN A 100 -4.65 -10.71 -0.44
N ARG A 101 -3.53 -11.38 -0.72
CA ARG A 101 -2.96 -12.41 0.16
C ARG A 101 -2.43 -11.78 1.46
N ALA A 102 -1.74 -10.65 1.37
CA ALA A 102 -1.29 -9.89 2.53
C ALA A 102 -2.47 -9.48 3.42
N LEU A 103 -3.50 -8.87 2.84
CA LEU A 103 -4.70 -8.43 3.53
C LEU A 103 -5.43 -9.57 4.26
N GLY A 104 -5.42 -10.79 3.70
CA GLY A 104 -5.98 -11.98 4.34
C GLY A 104 -5.22 -12.46 5.59
N MET A 105 -4.01 -11.95 5.82
CA MET A 105 -3.15 -12.29 6.95
C MET A 105 -3.01 -11.14 7.96
N ILE A 106 -3.27 -9.90 7.54
CA ILE A 106 -3.19 -8.73 8.41
C ILE A 106 -4.50 -8.60 9.20
N SER A 107 -4.42 -8.58 10.53
CA SER A 107 -5.56 -8.24 11.37
C SER A 107 -5.70 -6.73 11.48
N ARG A 108 -6.89 -6.22 11.16
CA ARG A 108 -7.22 -4.79 11.32
C ARG A 108 -7.11 -4.33 12.77
N GLU A 109 -7.41 -5.19 13.74
CA GLU A 109 -7.40 -4.86 15.17
C GLU A 109 -6.00 -4.93 15.79
N GLU A 110 -5.19 -5.93 15.38
CA GLU A 110 -3.82 -6.12 15.91
C GLU A 110 -2.79 -5.26 15.16
N HIS A 111 -3.02 -5.01 13.87
CA HIS A 111 -2.13 -4.28 12.96
C HIS A 111 -2.90 -3.23 12.13
N PRO A 112 -3.58 -2.24 12.76
CA PRO A 112 -4.38 -1.27 12.02
C PRO A 112 -3.60 -0.46 10.97
N PRO A 113 -2.38 0.06 11.23
CA PRO A 113 -1.62 0.81 10.24
C PRO A 113 -1.29 -0.02 8.99
N GLU A 114 -0.75 -1.23 9.19
CA GLU A 114 -0.34 -2.11 8.09
C GLU A 114 -1.54 -2.62 7.30
N TRP A 115 -2.68 -2.80 7.98
CA TRP A 115 -3.95 -3.09 7.30
C TRP A 115 -4.38 -1.92 6.41
N GLY A 116 -4.27 -0.69 6.92
CA GLY A 116 -4.57 0.53 6.17
C GLY A 116 -3.67 0.72 4.96
N GLU A 117 -2.36 0.54 5.13
CA GLU A 117 -1.39 0.63 4.04
C GLU A 117 -1.65 -0.42 2.96
N CYS A 118 -1.96 -1.66 3.35
CA CYS A 118 -2.33 -2.71 2.40
C CYS A 118 -3.60 -2.36 1.60
N GLN A 119 -4.59 -1.73 2.25
CA GLN A 119 -5.79 -1.21 1.60
C GLN A 119 -5.46 -0.07 0.63
N LEU A 120 -4.58 0.86 1.03
CA LEU A 120 -4.09 1.92 0.14
C LEU A 120 -3.41 1.33 -1.10
N SER A 121 -2.48 0.39 -0.94
CA SER A 121 -1.80 -0.26 -2.07
C SER A 121 -2.76 -1.00 -3.01
N LEU A 122 -3.81 -1.65 -2.48
CA LEU A 122 -4.88 -2.22 -3.30
C LEU A 122 -5.67 -1.15 -4.07
N GLY A 123 -5.97 -0.03 -3.40
CA GLY A 123 -6.60 1.12 -4.02
C GLY A 123 -5.79 1.64 -5.20
N CYS A 124 -4.51 1.97 -4.99
CA CYS A 124 -3.60 2.44 -6.03
C CYS A 124 -3.47 1.44 -7.18
N ALA A 125 -3.35 0.14 -6.89
CA ALA A 125 -3.26 -0.89 -7.91
C ALA A 125 -4.50 -0.93 -8.82
N HIS A 126 -5.70 -0.75 -8.26
CA HIS A 126 -6.93 -0.65 -9.06
C HIS A 126 -7.01 0.66 -9.86
N VAL A 127 -6.49 1.78 -9.35
CA VAL A 127 -6.39 3.03 -10.12
C VAL A 127 -5.45 2.87 -11.31
N GLU A 128 -4.31 2.21 -11.13
CA GLU A 128 -3.32 2.01 -12.20
C GLU A 128 -3.68 0.90 -13.18
N LEU A 129 -4.61 0.01 -12.83
CA LEU A 129 -4.98 -1.11 -13.69
C LEU A 129 -5.61 -0.62 -15.01
N GLU A 130 -4.89 -0.86 -16.11
CA GLU A 130 -5.31 -0.46 -17.45
C GLU A 130 -6.42 -1.38 -17.98
N GLU A 131 -7.66 -0.99 -17.69
CA GLU A 131 -8.88 -1.60 -18.23
C GLU A 131 -9.71 -0.59 -19.03
N GLU A 132 -10.65 -1.07 -19.84
CA GLU A 132 -11.55 -0.24 -20.64
C GLU A 132 -13.01 -0.59 -20.40
N GLY A 133 -13.90 0.39 -20.58
CA GLY A 133 -15.35 0.21 -20.48
C GLY A 133 -15.78 -0.23 -19.08
N GLU A 134 -16.68 -1.21 -19.01
CA GLU A 134 -17.28 -1.64 -17.73
C GLU A 134 -16.24 -2.17 -16.73
N ALA A 135 -15.19 -2.84 -17.19
CA ALA A 135 -14.15 -3.36 -16.32
C ALA A 135 -13.39 -2.22 -15.61
N ARG A 136 -13.11 -1.13 -16.32
CA ARG A 136 -12.49 0.07 -15.73
C ARG A 136 -13.34 0.66 -14.61
N GLU A 137 -14.65 0.74 -14.84
CA GLU A 137 -15.61 1.24 -13.84
C GLU A 137 -15.69 0.31 -12.61
N ASP A 138 -15.59 -1.00 -12.81
CA ASP A 138 -15.51 -1.97 -11.71
C ASP A 138 -14.20 -1.81 -10.92
N SER A 139 -13.07 -1.58 -11.61
CA SER A 139 -11.80 -1.25 -10.96
C SER A 139 -11.86 0.06 -10.17
N PHE A 140 -12.53 1.09 -10.68
CA PHE A 140 -12.77 2.31 -9.91
C PHE A 140 -13.63 2.09 -8.67
N ASP A 141 -14.67 1.28 -8.76
CA ASP A 141 -15.48 0.93 -7.59
C ASP A 141 -14.67 0.17 -6.53
N MET A 142 -13.77 -0.71 -6.96
CA MET A 142 -12.83 -1.39 -6.06
C MET A 142 -11.82 -0.42 -5.44
N ALA A 143 -11.26 0.50 -6.23
CA ALA A 143 -10.34 1.53 -5.74
C ALA A 143 -11.02 2.39 -4.66
N ILE A 144 -12.23 2.88 -4.91
CA ILE A 144 -12.99 3.69 -3.94
C ILE A 144 -13.23 2.90 -2.64
N GLN A 145 -13.57 1.61 -2.73
CA GLN A 145 -13.79 0.78 -1.54
C GLN A 145 -12.51 0.62 -0.71
N HIS A 146 -11.40 0.30 -1.35
CA HIS A 146 -10.11 0.09 -0.69
C HIS A 146 -9.54 1.39 -0.09
N LEU A 147 -9.60 2.50 -0.82
CA LEU A 147 -9.13 3.80 -0.33
C LEU A 147 -9.97 4.31 0.85
N ASN A 148 -11.29 4.15 0.81
CA ASN A 148 -12.14 4.50 1.96
C ASN A 148 -11.87 3.60 3.17
N ALA A 149 -11.61 2.31 2.96
CA ALA A 149 -11.23 1.40 4.03
C ALA A 149 -9.90 1.83 4.68
N ALA A 150 -8.90 2.22 3.89
CA ALA A 150 -7.63 2.74 4.40
C ALA A 150 -7.85 3.99 5.28
N LEU A 151 -8.71 4.92 4.86
CA LEU A 151 -9.05 6.14 5.60
C LEU A 151 -9.75 5.89 6.96
N GLU A 152 -10.23 4.67 7.24
CA GLU A 152 -10.78 4.32 8.56
C GLU A 152 -9.69 4.20 9.65
N VAL A 153 -8.43 4.02 9.25
CA VAL A 153 -7.28 3.84 10.16
C VAL A 153 -6.14 4.82 9.87
N LEU A 154 -6.01 5.30 8.64
CA LEU A 154 -5.03 6.29 8.21
C LEU A 154 -5.64 7.69 8.31
N GLY A 155 -5.34 8.39 9.41
CA GLY A 155 -5.83 9.75 9.67
C GLY A 155 -4.79 10.84 9.40
N PRO A 156 -5.22 12.09 9.16
CA PRO A 156 -4.32 13.20 8.81
C PRO A 156 -3.33 13.59 9.92
N ALA A 157 -3.59 13.21 11.17
CA ALA A 157 -2.70 13.50 12.30
C ALA A 157 -1.70 12.38 12.60
N THR A 158 -1.99 11.14 12.16
CA THR A 158 -1.19 9.95 12.48
C THR A 158 -0.41 9.45 11.28
N PHE A 159 -1.00 9.54 10.09
CA PHE A 159 -0.47 9.07 8.80
C PHE A 159 -0.76 10.14 7.74
N PRO A 160 -0.18 11.35 7.86
CA PRO A 160 -0.52 12.48 7.00
C PRO A 160 -0.22 12.21 5.53
N HIS A 161 0.88 11.52 5.25
CA HIS A 161 1.28 11.20 3.89
C HIS A 161 0.28 10.23 3.24
N GLU A 162 -0.01 9.11 3.90
CA GLU A 162 -0.91 8.08 3.39
C GLU A 162 -2.35 8.57 3.31
N TYR A 163 -2.79 9.40 4.27
CA TYR A 163 -4.08 10.08 4.21
C TYR A 163 -4.20 10.97 2.98
N GLY A 164 -3.16 11.77 2.71
CA GLY A 164 -3.08 12.62 1.52
C GLY A 164 -3.13 11.79 0.25
N GLU A 165 -2.37 10.70 0.20
CA GLU A 165 -2.34 9.82 -0.96
C GLU A 165 -3.68 9.11 -1.21
N CYS A 166 -4.36 8.64 -0.15
CA CYS A 166 -5.72 8.09 -0.29
C CYS A 166 -6.67 9.08 -0.98
N HIS A 167 -6.62 10.35 -0.55
CA HIS A 167 -7.46 11.40 -1.09
C HIS A 167 -7.04 11.88 -2.48
N ASN A 168 -5.75 11.87 -2.79
CA ASN A 168 -5.21 12.12 -4.13
C ASN A 168 -5.76 11.08 -5.13
N GLN A 169 -5.71 9.79 -4.76
CA GLN A 169 -6.20 8.70 -5.59
C GLN A 169 -7.72 8.72 -5.73
N LEU A 170 -8.47 9.00 -4.66
CA LEU A 170 -9.92 9.21 -4.74
C LEU A 170 -10.27 10.37 -5.69
N GLY A 171 -9.50 11.47 -5.64
CA GLY A 171 -9.64 12.60 -6.56
C GLY A 171 -9.49 12.17 -8.02
N THR A 172 -8.44 11.42 -8.34
CA THR A 172 -8.23 10.87 -9.69
C THR A 172 -9.37 9.95 -10.11
N VAL A 173 -9.77 9.01 -9.27
CA VAL A 173 -10.86 8.07 -9.60
C VAL A 173 -12.14 8.82 -9.92
N TYR A 174 -12.52 9.80 -9.10
CA TYR A 174 -13.76 10.54 -9.34
C TYR A 174 -13.73 11.42 -10.60
N LEU A 175 -12.56 11.91 -11.04
CA LEU A 175 -12.44 12.64 -12.30
C LEU A 175 -12.54 11.72 -13.52
N GLU A 176 -12.02 10.49 -13.42
CA GLU A 176 -12.00 9.56 -14.55
C GLU A 176 -13.25 8.67 -14.65
N ARG A 177 -13.99 8.49 -13.54
CA ARG A 177 -15.14 7.58 -13.46
C ARG A 177 -16.36 8.10 -14.22
N MET A 178 -16.86 7.31 -15.15
CA MET A 178 -18.06 7.62 -15.93
C MET A 178 -19.35 7.16 -15.25
N ARG A 179 -19.27 6.15 -14.36
CA ARG A 179 -20.41 5.67 -13.58
C ARG A 179 -20.82 6.71 -12.54
N GLY A 180 -22.13 6.96 -12.44
CA GLY A 180 -22.71 7.95 -11.53
C GLY A 180 -23.15 9.22 -12.26
N ASN A 181 -23.33 10.29 -11.51
CA ASN A 181 -23.74 11.59 -12.02
C ASN A 181 -22.49 12.49 -12.12
N PRO A 182 -22.13 13.02 -13.31
CA PRO A 182 -20.86 13.75 -13.48
C PRO A 182 -20.65 14.93 -12.51
N PRO A 183 -21.63 15.83 -12.25
CA PRO A 183 -21.51 16.85 -11.21
C PRO A 183 -21.18 16.31 -9.81
N ASP A 184 -21.76 15.17 -9.41
CA ASP A 184 -21.51 14.58 -8.09
C ASP A 184 -20.10 13.97 -8.02
N ASN A 185 -19.64 13.35 -9.11
CA ASN A 185 -18.28 12.83 -9.23
C ASN A 185 -17.26 13.98 -9.15
N VAL A 186 -17.44 15.05 -9.94
CA VAL A 186 -16.55 16.22 -9.91
C VAL A 186 -16.54 16.89 -8.53
N ALA A 187 -17.70 17.00 -7.86
CA ALA A 187 -17.76 17.53 -6.49
C ALA A 187 -16.98 16.65 -5.49
N ALA A 188 -17.11 15.32 -5.59
CA ALA A 188 -16.37 14.38 -4.75
C ALA A 188 -14.86 14.41 -5.02
N ALA A 189 -14.45 14.61 -6.28
CA ALA A 189 -13.05 14.80 -6.65
C ALA A 189 -12.47 16.06 -6.01
N ILE A 190 -13.16 17.20 -6.16
CA ILE A 190 -12.74 18.49 -5.56
C ILE A 190 -12.63 18.35 -4.04
N GLU A 191 -13.62 17.75 -3.37
CA GLU A 191 -13.57 17.53 -1.92
C GLU A 191 -12.35 16.70 -1.50
N SER A 192 -12.08 15.61 -2.22
CA SER A 192 -10.95 14.73 -1.93
C SER A 192 -9.61 15.45 -2.14
N LEU A 193 -9.43 16.15 -3.26
CA LEU A 193 -8.20 16.90 -3.54
C LEU A 193 -7.96 18.03 -2.52
N HIS A 194 -9.01 18.68 -2.02
CA HIS A 194 -8.86 19.65 -0.91
C HIS A 194 -8.37 18.99 0.38
N LYS A 195 -8.90 17.82 0.75
CA LYS A 195 -8.41 17.05 1.93
C LYS A 195 -6.94 16.65 1.78
N CYS A 196 -6.51 16.32 0.57
CA CYS A 196 -5.11 16.07 0.27
C CYS A 196 -4.23 17.31 0.52
N LEU A 197 -4.69 18.50 0.12
CA LEU A 197 -3.98 19.78 0.34
C LEU A 197 -3.98 20.25 1.81
N GLU A 198 -4.79 19.66 2.69
CA GLU A 198 -4.71 19.92 4.14
C GLU A 198 -3.42 19.34 4.76
N VAL A 199 -2.90 18.26 4.19
CA VAL A 199 -1.69 17.55 4.66
C VAL A 199 -0.47 17.82 3.77
N PHE A 200 -0.65 17.98 2.46
CA PHE A 200 0.45 18.26 1.52
C PHE A 200 0.78 19.75 1.52
N SER A 201 1.75 20.11 2.36
CA SER A 201 2.24 21.48 2.53
C SER A 201 3.40 21.79 1.59
N ASP A 202 3.62 23.09 1.29
CA ASP A 202 4.80 23.55 0.52
C ASP A 202 6.14 23.25 1.22
N GLN A 203 6.12 22.93 2.52
CA GLN A 203 7.33 22.64 3.30
C GLN A 203 7.66 21.15 3.32
N ASP A 204 6.64 20.30 3.37
CA ASP A 204 6.79 18.87 3.61
C ASP A 204 6.65 18.04 2.33
N TYR A 205 5.74 18.42 1.42
CA TYR A 205 5.38 17.67 0.20
C TYR A 205 5.16 18.59 -1.02
N PRO A 206 6.17 19.37 -1.44
CA PRO A 206 5.99 20.39 -2.48
C PRO A 206 5.72 19.82 -3.88
N GLN A 207 6.13 18.58 -4.17
CA GLN A 207 5.93 17.96 -5.49
C GLN A 207 4.51 17.41 -5.59
N GLU A 208 4.10 16.63 -4.61
CA GLU A 208 2.78 16.03 -4.47
C GLU A 208 1.71 17.11 -4.44
N ARG A 209 1.96 18.22 -3.72
CA ARG A 209 1.07 19.38 -3.70
C ARG A 209 0.85 19.97 -5.10
N ALA A 210 1.89 20.06 -5.92
CA ALA A 210 1.78 20.62 -7.27
C ALA A 210 0.93 19.72 -8.18
N GLU A 211 1.11 18.40 -8.09
CA GLU A 211 0.31 17.42 -8.83
C GLU A 211 -1.17 17.49 -8.44
N VAL A 212 -1.46 17.58 -7.13
CA VAL A 212 -2.82 17.71 -6.62
C VAL A 212 -3.48 19.03 -7.08
N GLN A 213 -2.71 20.11 -7.17
CA GLN A 213 -3.20 21.38 -7.70
C GLN A 213 -3.54 21.32 -9.19
N GLU A 214 -2.76 20.60 -9.99
CA GLU A 214 -3.06 20.36 -11.41
C GLU A 214 -4.38 19.61 -11.56
N LYS A 215 -4.56 18.50 -10.83
CA LYS A 215 -5.82 17.75 -10.82
C LYS A 215 -7.01 18.60 -10.34
N LEU A 216 -6.79 19.48 -9.36
CA LEU A 216 -7.84 20.37 -8.86
C LEU A 216 -8.21 21.41 -9.92
N GLN A 217 -7.25 21.89 -10.70
CA GLN A 217 -7.52 22.78 -11.84
C GLN A 217 -8.36 22.06 -12.90
N ASP A 218 -8.03 20.82 -13.25
CA ASP A 218 -8.80 20.01 -14.20
C ASP A 218 -10.23 19.79 -13.71
N ALA A 219 -10.41 19.47 -12.43
CA ALA A 219 -11.71 19.32 -11.79
C ALA A 219 -12.57 20.60 -11.89
N TYR A 220 -11.97 21.78 -11.68
CA TYR A 220 -12.68 23.04 -11.83
C TYR A 220 -13.03 23.38 -13.28
N GLN A 221 -12.18 23.00 -14.23
CA GLN A 221 -12.48 23.16 -15.66
C GLN A 221 -13.66 22.30 -16.07
N GLU A 222 -13.70 21.04 -15.63
CA GLU A 222 -14.81 20.13 -15.87
C GLU A 222 -16.10 20.63 -15.22
N ALA A 223 -16.04 21.07 -13.96
CA ALA A 223 -17.18 21.68 -13.27
C ALA A 223 -17.75 22.89 -14.04
N THR A 224 -16.88 23.73 -14.59
CA THR A 224 -17.28 24.89 -15.40
C THR A 224 -17.94 24.45 -16.69
N GLY A 225 -17.38 23.46 -17.38
CA GLY A 225 -17.98 22.90 -18.60
C GLY A 225 -19.38 22.32 -18.36
N LEU A 226 -19.60 21.63 -17.24
CA LEU A 226 -20.91 21.09 -16.86
C LEU A 226 -21.94 22.19 -16.59
N ILE A 227 -21.53 23.33 -16.00
CA ILE A 227 -22.41 24.48 -15.78
C ILE A 227 -22.77 25.14 -17.12
N GLU A 228 -21.78 25.36 -17.98
CA GLU A 228 -22.01 25.94 -19.31
C GLU A 228 -22.95 25.04 -20.14
N ASP A 229 -22.76 23.72 -20.12
CA ASP A 229 -23.65 22.77 -20.80
C ASP A 229 -25.07 22.80 -20.22
N ALA A 230 -25.23 22.96 -18.90
CA ALA A 230 -26.53 23.09 -18.26
C ALA A 230 -27.23 24.41 -18.62
N GLU A 231 -26.53 25.55 -18.57
CA GLU A 231 -27.07 26.85 -18.97
C GLU A 231 -27.39 26.90 -20.48
N VAL A 232 -26.56 26.27 -21.31
CA VAL A 232 -26.82 26.10 -22.75
C VAL A 232 -28.04 25.19 -22.95
N ALA A 233 -28.18 24.10 -22.20
CA ALA A 233 -29.38 23.26 -22.27
C ALA A 233 -30.65 24.03 -21.86
N GLU A 234 -30.59 24.89 -20.84
CA GLU A 234 -31.70 25.79 -20.47
C GLU A 234 -31.97 26.87 -21.53
N HIS A 235 -30.93 27.38 -22.21
CA HIS A 235 -31.05 28.38 -23.26
C HIS A 235 -31.53 27.80 -24.61
N TYR A 236 -31.36 26.50 -24.84
CA TYR A 236 -31.89 25.77 -26.00
C TYR A 236 -33.17 24.97 -25.70
N GLY A 237 -33.89 25.34 -24.62
CA GLY A 237 -35.19 24.78 -24.22
C GLY A 237 -36.38 25.08 -25.14
N ASP A 238 -36.21 25.85 -26.23
CA ASP A 238 -37.28 26.14 -27.22
C ASP A 238 -37.45 25.03 -28.30
N TYR A 239 -36.83 23.86 -28.12
CA TYR A 239 -37.10 22.65 -28.92
C TYR A 239 -37.30 21.37 -28.09
N VAL A 240 -37.75 21.50 -26.83
CA VAL A 240 -38.33 20.38 -26.08
C VAL A 240 -39.62 20.84 -25.41
N ASP A 241 -40.61 21.19 -26.23
CA ASP A 241 -42.00 21.05 -25.80
C ASP A 241 -42.27 19.54 -25.60
N GLU A 242 -42.77 19.21 -24.41
CA GLU A 242 -43.05 17.87 -23.86
C GLU A 242 -41.86 17.18 -23.20
N PHE A 243 -41.56 17.54 -21.95
CA PHE A 243 -41.82 16.68 -20.77
C PHE A 243 -41.74 17.48 -19.46
#